data_AF-A0A921MZM0-F1
#
_entry.id   AF-A0A921MZM0-F1
#
_cell.length_a   1.000
_cell.length_b   1.000
_cell.length_c   1.000
_cell.angle_alpha   90.00
_cell.angle_beta   90.00
_cell.angle_gamma   90.00
#
_symmetry.space_group_name_H-M   'P 1'
#
loop_
_entity.id
_entity.type
_entity.pdbx_description
1 polymer ?
#
loop_
_entity_poly.entity_id
_entity_poly.type
_entity_poly.pdbx_seq_one_letter_code
_entity_poly.pdbx_strand_id
1 'polypeptide(L)'
;MEVIIKLKRELVDENIANIFTGLETSIVTHKEWLSLKVNYGDADVQRLSFHLNSLLKDYFRHSDRVGMRINNMPYVATSDNKNIRTIMQKLLK
;
A
#
# COMPACT_ATOMS: atom_id res chain seq x y z
N MET A 1 -9.03 -5.80 9.22
CA MET A 1 -7.83 -4.93 9.32
C MET A 1 -7.76 -4.04 8.08
N GLU A 2 -6.98 -2.96 8.11
CA GLU A 2 -6.85 -2.05 6.95
C GLU A 2 -5.37 -1.73 6.66
N VAL A 3 -5.04 -1.58 5.38
CA VAL A 3 -3.81 -0.92 4.92
C VAL A 3 -4.21 0.29 4.11
N ILE A 4 -3.57 1.43 4.37
CA ILE A 4 -3.77 2.64 3.58
C ILE A 4 -2.45 3.04 2.95
N ILE A 5 -2.49 3.15 1.63
CA ILE A 5 -1.37 3.45 0.76
C ILE A 5 -1.63 4.81 0.14
N LYS A 6 -0.74 5.77 0.40
CA LYS A 6 -0.78 7.13 -0.14
C LYS A 6 0.21 7.27 -1.27
N LEU A 7 -0.31 7.51 -2.46
CA LEU A 7 0.42 7.58 -3.73
C LEU A 7 0.25 8.98 -4.32
N LYS A 8 1.29 9.52 -4.97
CA LYS A 8 1.13 10.75 -5.75
C LYS A 8 0.29 10.46 -6.99
N ARG A 9 -0.75 11.26 -7.23
CA ARG A 9 -1.74 11.05 -8.29
C ARG A 9 -1.11 11.01 -9.68
N GLU A 10 -0.07 11.81 -9.93
CA GLU A 10 0.63 11.87 -11.22
C GLU A 10 1.38 10.57 -11.59
N LEU A 11 1.56 9.67 -10.63
CA LEU A 11 2.37 8.45 -10.77
C LEU A 11 1.54 7.16 -10.78
N VAL A 12 0.22 7.26 -10.66
CA VAL A 12 -0.67 6.10 -10.56
C VAL A 12 -1.76 6.18 -11.61
N ASP A 13 -1.97 5.06 -12.28
CA ASP A 13 -3.12 4.89 -13.16
C ASP A 13 -4.42 4.71 -12.35
N GLU A 14 -5.56 4.88 -13.02
CA GLU A 14 -6.88 4.72 -12.42
C GLU A 14 -7.19 3.25 -12.05
N ASN A 15 -6.40 2.30 -12.54
CA ASN A 15 -6.55 0.85 -12.33
C ASN A 15 -5.74 0.32 -11.15
N ILE A 16 -5.10 1.18 -10.35
CA ILE A 16 -4.24 0.79 -9.23
C ILE A 16 -4.92 -0.18 -8.24
N ALA A 17 -6.24 -0.11 -8.08
CA ALA A 17 -7.01 -1.03 -7.24
C ALA A 17 -6.96 -2.49 -7.74
N ASN A 18 -6.80 -2.72 -9.06
CA ASN A 18 -6.74 -4.06 -9.65
C ASN A 18 -5.52 -4.85 -9.18
N ILE A 19 -4.47 -4.17 -8.69
CA ILE A 19 -3.32 -4.84 -8.06
C ILE A 19 -3.75 -5.66 -6.85
N PHE A 20 -4.82 -5.26 -6.16
CA PHE A 20 -5.36 -5.92 -4.98
C PHE A 20 -6.62 -6.74 -5.30
N THR A 21 -6.65 -7.39 -6.46
CA THR A 21 -7.77 -8.25 -6.88
C THR A 21 -8.10 -9.29 -5.82
N GLY A 22 -9.39 -9.42 -5.49
CA GLY A 22 -9.85 -10.35 -4.46
C GLY A 22 -9.66 -9.84 -3.03
N LEU A 23 -9.37 -8.55 -2.85
CA LEU A 23 -9.46 -7.81 -1.59
C LEU A 23 -10.44 -6.66 -1.76
N GLU A 24 -11.10 -6.27 -0.67
CA GLU A 24 -11.97 -5.11 -0.69
C GLU A 24 -11.13 -3.83 -0.69
N THR A 25 -11.31 -3.01 -1.73
CA THR A 25 -10.54 -1.78 -1.91
C THR A 25 -11.44 -0.56 -2.05
N SER A 26 -10.95 0.58 -1.57
CA SER A 26 -11.58 1.88 -1.79
C SER A 26 -10.51 2.93 -2.09
N ILE A 27 -10.82 3.83 -3.01
CA ILE A 27 -9.92 4.90 -3.44
C ILE A 27 -10.49 6.24 -3.00
N VAL A 28 -9.66 7.05 -2.34
CA VAL A 28 -9.96 8.44 -2.02
C VAL A 28 -8.91 9.34 -2.64
N THR A 29 -9.31 10.16 -3.60
CA THR A 29 -8.44 11.14 -4.24
C THR A 29 -8.56 12.50 -3.57
N HIS A 30 -7.42 13.12 -3.24
CA HIS A 30 -7.37 14.46 -2.67
C HIS A 30 -6.17 15.26 -3.22
N LYS A 31 -6.47 16.32 -3.98
CA LYS A 31 -5.46 17.18 -4.64
C LYS A 31 -4.44 16.34 -5.42
N GLU A 32 -3.19 16.35 -4.98
CA GLU A 32 -2.04 15.67 -5.57
C GLU A 32 -1.87 14.21 -5.10
N TRP A 33 -2.72 13.74 -4.20
CA TRP A 33 -2.59 12.43 -3.56
C TRP A 33 -3.79 11.53 -3.82
N LEU A 34 -3.50 10.25 -3.98
CA LEU A 34 -4.46 9.16 -4.00
C LEU A 34 -4.22 8.31 -2.75
N SER A 35 -5.27 8.06 -1.98
CA SER A 35 -5.24 7.15 -0.83
C SER A 35 -6.03 5.89 -1.18
N LEU A 36 -5.32 4.77 -1.31
CA LEU A 36 -5.89 3.45 -1.52
C LEU A 36 -6.01 2.75 -0.18
N LYS A 37 -7.24 2.48 0.24
CA LYS A 37 -7.55 1.68 1.42
C LYS A 37 -7.86 0.25 0.98
N VAL A 38 -7.16 -0.70 1.58
CA VAL A 38 -7.35 -2.13 1.36
C VAL A 38 -7.79 -2.76 2.69
N ASN A 39 -9.00 -3.28 2.73
CA ASN A 39 -9.48 -4.05 3.87
C ASN A 39 -9.07 -5.52 3.69
N TYR A 40 -8.65 -6.15 4.79
CA TYR A 40 -8.21 -7.54 4.77
C TYR A 40 -8.56 -8.26 6.08
N GLY A 41 -8.86 -9.55 5.98
CA GLY A 41 -8.96 -10.47 7.13
C GLY A 41 -7.67 -11.27 7.33
N ASP A 42 -7.64 -12.12 8.36
CA ASP A 42 -6.47 -12.97 8.67
C ASP A 42 -6.13 -13.94 7.52
N ALA A 43 -7.16 -14.50 6.88
CA ALA A 43 -7.01 -15.41 5.74
C ALA A 43 -6.40 -14.73 4.50
N ASP A 44 -6.49 -13.39 4.42
CA ASP A 44 -6.07 -12.60 3.27
C ASP A 44 -4.63 -12.06 3.40
N VAL A 45 -4.00 -12.20 4.57
CA VAL A 45 -2.70 -11.61 4.90
C VAL A 45 -1.62 -11.99 3.88
N GLN A 46 -1.55 -13.26 3.47
CA GLN A 46 -0.57 -13.71 2.49
C GLN A 46 -0.81 -13.11 1.11
N ARG A 47 -2.07 -13.00 0.69
CA ARG A 47 -2.47 -12.40 -0.59
C ARG A 47 -2.15 -10.91 -0.59
N LEU A 48 -2.51 -10.20 0.48
CA LEU A 48 -2.17 -8.79 0.65
C LEU A 48 -0.65 -8.56 0.61
N SER A 49 0.12 -9.39 1.31
CA SER A 49 1.58 -9.35 1.30
C SER A 49 2.15 -9.50 -0.12
N PHE A 50 1.62 -10.44 -0.90
CA PHE A 50 2.00 -10.62 -2.29
C PHE A 50 1.71 -9.37 -3.15
N HIS A 51 0.49 -8.83 -3.06
CA HIS A 51 0.10 -7.63 -3.83
C HIS A 51 0.88 -6.39 -3.45
N LEU A 52 1.13 -6.18 -2.15
CA LEU A 52 2.00 -5.10 -1.69
C LEU A 52 3.41 -5.24 -2.23
N ASN A 53 3.98 -6.44 -2.26
CA ASN A 53 5.31 -6.65 -2.82
C ASN A 53 5.37 -6.36 -4.33
N SER A 54 4.32 -6.68 -5.09
CA SER A 54 4.21 -6.28 -6.50
C SER A 54 4.15 -4.77 -6.65
N LEU A 55 3.23 -4.12 -5.91
CA LEU A 55 3.10 -2.67 -5.89
C LEU A 55 4.44 -2.00 -5.57
N LEU A 56 5.17 -2.51 -4.56
CA LEU A 56 6.51 -2.07 -4.15
C LEU A 56 7.54 -2.18 -5.27
N LYS A 57 7.56 -3.28 -6.02
CA LYS A 57 8.50 -3.44 -7.14
C LYS A 57 8.21 -2.47 -8.28
N ASP A 58 6.94 -2.27 -8.61
CA ASP A 58 6.51 -1.53 -9.80
C ASP A 58 6.53 -0.02 -9.56
N TYR A 59 6.11 0.43 -8.37
CA TYR A 59 5.91 1.85 -8.07
C TYR A 59 6.95 2.45 -7.09
N PHE A 60 7.64 1.64 -6.29
CA PHE A 60 8.49 2.15 -5.20
C PHE A 60 9.99 2.07 -5.48
N ARG A 61 10.41 1.54 -6.64
CA ARG A 61 11.80 1.63 -7.10
C ARG A 61 12.27 3.07 -7.41
N HIS A 62 11.37 4.06 -7.39
CA HIS A 62 11.64 5.43 -7.84
C HIS A 62 11.26 6.56 -6.84
N SER A 63 11.79 6.57 -5.60
CA SER A 63 11.89 7.75 -4.68
C SER A 63 10.86 7.91 -3.55
N ASP A 64 11.23 8.83 -2.63
CA ASP A 64 10.67 9.49 -1.42
C ASP A 64 9.18 9.87 -1.36
N ARG A 65 8.35 9.20 -2.15
CA ARG A 65 7.12 9.80 -2.68
C ARG A 65 5.88 8.95 -2.48
N VAL A 66 5.98 7.90 -1.67
CA VAL A 66 4.87 7.03 -1.28
C VAL A 66 4.92 6.82 0.23
N GLY A 67 3.74 6.82 0.86
CA GLY A 67 3.59 6.57 2.28
C GLY A 67 2.59 5.43 2.50
N MET A 68 2.83 4.57 3.47
CA MET A 68 1.89 3.51 3.83
C MET A 68 1.67 3.47 5.33
N ARG A 69 0.42 3.23 5.74
CA ARG A 69 0.08 2.87 7.12
C ARG A 69 -0.69 1.56 7.13
N ILE A 70 -0.50 0.78 8.19
CA ILE A 70 -1.27 -0.44 8.44
C ILE A 70 -2.02 -0.21 9.75
N ASN A 71 -3.33 -0.44 9.73
CA ASN A 71 -4.24 -0.20 10.85
C ASN A 71 -4.01 1.22 11.44
N ASN A 72 -3.95 1.31 12.77
CA ASN A 72 -3.75 2.55 13.50
C ASN A 72 -2.29 2.98 13.65
N MET A 73 -1.37 2.43 12.83
CA MET A 73 0.04 2.81 12.91
C MET A 73 0.32 4.12 12.17
N PRO A 74 1.40 4.83 12.55
CA PRO A 74 1.86 6.01 11.83
C PRO A 74 2.15 5.69 10.36
N TYR A 75 1.99 6.70 9.50
CA TYR A 75 2.45 6.61 8.11
C TYR A 75 3.96 6.44 8.09
N VAL A 76 4.41 5.50 7.27
CA VAL A 76 5.82 5.23 7.05
C VAL A 76 6.14 5.57 5.60
N ALA A 77 7.15 6.41 5.39
CA ALA A 77 7.69 6.68 4.07
C ALA A 77 8.39 5.42 3.55
N THR A 78 8.01 4.97 2.37
CA THR A 78 8.47 3.71 1.80
C THR A 78 9.71 3.84 0.92
N SER A 79 10.32 5.04 0.85
CA SER A 79 11.57 5.25 0.14
C SER A 79 12.80 4.67 0.82
N ASP A 80 12.69 4.31 2.09
CA ASP A 80 13.70 3.52 2.79
C ASP A 80 13.31 2.04 2.74
N ASN A 81 14.17 1.21 2.13
CA ASN A 81 14.02 -0.25 2.10
C ASN A 81 13.81 -0.86 3.51
N LYS A 82 14.32 -0.23 4.58
CA LYS A 82 14.10 -0.67 5.96
C LYS A 82 12.62 -0.57 6.35
N ASN A 83 11.95 0.50 5.94
CA ASN A 83 10.55 0.74 6.25
C ASN A 83 9.63 -0.25 5.55
N ILE A 84 9.95 -0.62 4.30
CA ILE A 84 9.25 -1.67 3.56
C ILE A 84 9.32 -3.00 4.31
N ARG A 85 10.52 -3.42 4.73
CA ARG A 85 10.70 -4.67 5.48
C ARG A 85 9.93 -4.67 6.79
N THR A 86 9.94 -3.54 7.53
CA THR A 86 9.18 -3.38 8.77
C THR A 86 7.68 -3.50 8.55
N ILE A 87 7.14 -2.93 7.48
CA ILE A 87 5.72 -3.02 7.11
C ILE A 87 5.35 -4.48 6.83
N MET A 88 6.11 -5.16 5.98
CA MET A 88 5.85 -6.55 5.62
C MET A 88 5.90 -7.48 6.84
N GLN A 89 6.85 -7.25 7.75
CA GLN A 89 6.94 -8.00 9.02
C GLN A 89 5.75 -7.74 9.94
N LYS A 90 5.14 -6.56 9.90
CA LYS A 90 3.98 -6.22 10.73
C LYS A 90 2.67 -6.76 10.16
N LEU A 91 2.59 -7.02 8.86
CA LEU A 91 1.43 -7.69 8.25
C LEU A 91 1.39 -9.19 8.56
N LEU A 92 2.57 -9.80 8.70
CA LEU A 92 2.73 -11.24 8.90
C LEU A 92 2.77 -11.66 10.38
N LYS A 93 2.51 -10.74 11.31
CA LYS A 93 2.46 -10.97 12.76
C LYS A 93 1.06 -10.75 13.28
#